data_AF-A0A2W4TG84-F1
#
_entry.id   AF-A0A2W4TG84-F1
#
_cell.length_a   1.000
_cell.length_b   1.000
_cell.length_c   1.000
_cell.angle_alpha   90.00
_cell.angle_beta   90.00
_cell.angle_gamma   90.00
#
_symmetry.space_group_name_H-M   'P 1'
#
loop_
_entity.id
_entity.type
_entity.pdbx_description
1 polymer ?
#
loop_
_entity_poly.entity_id
_entity_poly.type
_entity_poly.pdbx_seq_one_letter_code
_entity_poly.pdbx_strand_id
1 'polypeptide(L)'
;SYVERILDELESARAAVGEHATRPKGKLKVSAPATFGRFIVAPAISAFMRAYPEIEVQIDLTDRNVNLQEDGYDVAIRTGALTDSLLIAKRLCADRQVVVASPAYLEAHGVPQTPADLAHHNCLVLKNNWQWSFSRGDEDFSVKVNGRLRSNNGEILLHAALDGHGLLQTSELRVREDLAAGRLVRVLEDYEIASNSAVWAVYPSSKHVLPKLRALLDFLAGWFREVEAQLPRAANRTGNGRKSEASIQLPKPSTRQLQQPNAMLP
;
A
#
# COMPACT_ATOMS: atom_id res chain seq x y z
N SER A 1 2.57 25.49 -12.92
CA SER A 1 2.63 26.65 -13.86
C SER A 1 1.66 26.42 -15.02
N TYR A 2 1.01 27.46 -15.57
CA TYR A 2 0.14 27.37 -16.78
C TYR A 2 0.82 26.63 -17.95
N VAL A 3 2.15 26.63 -17.96
CA VAL A 3 3.02 25.88 -18.88
C VAL A 3 2.96 24.36 -18.68
N GLU A 4 2.89 23.85 -17.45
CA GLU A 4 2.76 22.39 -17.19
C GLU A 4 1.41 21.86 -17.68
N ARG A 5 0.34 22.64 -17.49
CA ARG A 5 -1.00 22.23 -17.95
C ARG A 5 -1.11 22.19 -19.47
N ILE A 6 -0.47 23.15 -20.17
CA ILE A 6 -0.41 23.15 -21.63
C ILE A 6 0.48 22.01 -22.15
N LEU A 7 1.55 21.66 -21.45
CA LEU A 7 2.38 20.50 -21.81
C LEU A 7 1.66 19.17 -21.60
N ASP A 8 0.91 19.03 -20.50
CA ASP A 8 0.07 17.85 -20.23
C ASP A 8 -1.09 17.71 -21.23
N GLU A 9 -1.72 18.83 -21.61
CA GLU A 9 -2.77 18.87 -22.64
C GLU A 9 -2.20 18.57 -24.03
N LEU A 10 -0.99 19.02 -24.35
CA LEU A 10 -0.30 18.75 -25.62
C LEU A 10 0.22 17.29 -25.69
N GLU A 11 0.69 16.71 -24.58
CA GLU A 11 1.04 15.29 -24.49
C GLU A 11 -0.21 14.39 -24.59
N SER A 12 -1.32 14.77 -23.93
CA SER A 12 -2.61 14.09 -24.08
C SER A 12 -3.16 14.18 -25.51
N ALA A 13 -2.99 15.31 -26.19
CA ALA A 13 -3.37 15.45 -27.60
C ALA A 13 -2.50 14.62 -28.55
N ARG A 14 -1.20 14.44 -28.25
CA ARG A 14 -0.32 13.51 -28.98
C ARG A 14 -0.68 12.05 -28.75
N ALA A 15 -1.22 11.69 -27.59
CA ALA A 15 -1.71 10.35 -27.32
C ALA A 15 -2.97 10.00 -28.14
N ALA A 16 -3.74 11.00 -28.58
CA ALA A 16 -4.96 10.81 -29.36
C ALA A 16 -4.76 10.74 -30.90
N VAL A 17 -3.60 11.15 -31.43
CA VAL A 17 -3.36 11.27 -32.90
C VAL A 17 -2.31 10.27 -33.42
N GLY A 18 -1.98 9.24 -32.63
CA GLY A 18 -0.98 8.24 -32.98
C GLY A 18 -1.51 7.00 -33.72
N GLU A 19 -2.28 7.12 -34.80
CA GLU A 19 -2.64 5.97 -35.67
C GLU A 19 -1.42 5.34 -36.38
N HIS A 20 -0.21 5.91 -36.19
CA HIS A 20 1.08 5.32 -36.58
C HIS A 20 2.10 5.25 -35.41
N ALA A 21 1.66 5.41 -34.15
CA ALA A 21 2.54 5.07 -33.03
C ALA A 21 2.66 3.55 -32.98
N THR A 22 3.82 3.02 -33.38
CA THR A 22 4.13 1.59 -33.33
C THR A 22 3.65 1.02 -32.01
N ARG A 23 2.75 0.02 -32.06
CA ARG A 23 2.21 -0.61 -30.85
C ARG A 23 3.37 -0.96 -29.91
N PRO A 24 3.32 -0.54 -28.62
CA PRO A 24 4.37 -0.84 -27.67
C PRO A 24 4.64 -2.35 -27.62
N LYS A 25 5.89 -2.77 -27.79
CA LYS A 25 6.30 -4.18 -27.81
C LYS A 25 7.67 -4.40 -27.16
N GLY A 26 7.96 -5.65 -26.80
CA GLY A 26 9.24 -6.09 -26.25
C GLY A 26 9.18 -6.40 -24.75
N LYS A 27 10.36 -6.58 -24.13
CA LYS A 27 10.47 -7.01 -22.73
C LYS A 27 10.50 -5.83 -21.76
N LEU A 28 9.75 -5.87 -20.66
CA LEU A 28 9.84 -4.94 -19.54
C LEU A 28 10.32 -5.70 -18.30
N LYS A 29 11.41 -5.23 -17.69
CA LYS A 29 11.87 -5.77 -16.40
C LYS A 29 11.43 -4.86 -15.26
N VAL A 30 10.59 -5.36 -14.37
CA VAL A 30 9.95 -4.62 -13.27
C VAL A 30 10.42 -5.19 -11.93
N SER A 31 10.70 -4.32 -10.96
CA SER A 31 10.81 -4.75 -9.55
C SER A 31 9.69 -4.16 -8.71
N ALA A 32 9.27 -4.86 -7.65
CA ALA A 32 8.28 -4.37 -6.69
C ALA A 32 8.52 -4.96 -5.29
N PRO A 33 8.05 -4.33 -4.20
CA PRO A 33 8.11 -4.92 -2.85
C PRO A 33 7.33 -6.23 -2.81
N ALA A 34 7.73 -7.19 -1.98
CA ALA A 34 7.22 -8.56 -2.11
C ALA A 34 5.71 -8.66 -1.86
N THR A 35 5.24 -8.13 -0.73
CA THR A 35 3.81 -8.11 -0.38
C THR A 35 3.02 -7.22 -1.33
N PHE A 36 3.47 -6.00 -1.58
CA PHE A 36 2.76 -5.06 -2.44
C PHE A 36 2.69 -5.56 -3.89
N GLY A 37 3.78 -6.13 -4.40
CA GLY A 37 3.90 -6.71 -5.71
C GLY A 37 2.92 -7.87 -5.92
N ARG A 38 2.83 -8.78 -4.95
CA ARG A 38 1.93 -9.93 -5.01
C ARG A 38 0.45 -9.54 -5.02
N PHE A 39 0.04 -8.66 -4.11
CA PHE A 39 -1.39 -8.41 -3.87
C PHE A 39 -1.95 -7.22 -4.66
N ILE A 40 -1.11 -6.24 -4.99
CA ILE A 40 -1.57 -4.98 -5.60
C ILE A 40 -1.05 -4.82 -7.03
N VAL A 41 0.23 -5.12 -7.29
CA VAL A 41 0.82 -4.94 -8.63
C VAL A 41 0.47 -6.09 -9.58
N ALA A 42 0.46 -7.35 -9.12
CA ALA A 42 0.21 -8.50 -9.99
C ALA A 42 -1.15 -8.45 -10.72
N PRO A 43 -2.28 -8.04 -10.08
CA PRO A 43 -3.53 -7.82 -10.79
C PRO A 43 -3.43 -6.75 -11.88
N ALA A 44 -2.72 -5.65 -11.61
CA ALA A 44 -2.48 -4.58 -12.58
C ALA A 44 -1.66 -5.07 -13.77
N ILE A 45 -0.58 -5.83 -13.53
CA ILE A 45 0.24 -6.41 -14.60
C ILE A 45 -0.56 -7.41 -15.44
N SER A 46 -1.39 -8.24 -14.81
CA SER A 46 -2.28 -9.16 -15.53
C SER A 46 -3.23 -8.41 -16.49
N ALA A 47 -3.83 -7.31 -16.02
CA ALA A 47 -4.69 -6.48 -16.85
C ALA A 47 -3.91 -5.72 -17.95
N PHE A 48 -2.71 -5.24 -17.63
CA PHE A 48 -1.82 -4.58 -18.58
C PHE A 48 -1.43 -5.51 -19.73
N MET A 49 -1.05 -6.76 -19.44
CA MET A 49 -0.68 -7.74 -20.47
C MET A 49 -1.86 -8.11 -21.38
N ARG A 50 -3.10 -8.03 -20.90
CA ARG A 50 -4.29 -8.18 -21.77
C ARG A 50 -4.45 -6.99 -22.71
N ALA A 51 -4.15 -5.77 -22.26
CA ALA A 51 -4.22 -4.56 -23.07
C ALA A 51 -3.05 -4.43 -24.07
N TYR A 52 -1.88 -4.98 -23.75
CA TYR A 52 -0.65 -4.90 -24.55
C TYR A 52 -0.03 -6.29 -24.77
N PRO A 53 -0.60 -7.12 -25.66
CA PRO A 53 -0.21 -8.54 -25.82
C PRO A 53 1.19 -8.75 -26.42
N GLU A 54 1.77 -7.72 -27.04
CA GLU A 54 3.14 -7.76 -27.61
C GLU A 54 4.23 -7.40 -26.59
N ILE A 55 3.85 -7.13 -25.34
CA ILE A 55 4.78 -6.85 -24.24
C ILE A 55 4.94 -8.09 -23.37
N GLU A 56 6.20 -8.50 -23.17
CA GLU A 56 6.60 -9.49 -22.19
C GLU A 56 7.00 -8.77 -20.89
N VAL A 57 6.46 -9.18 -19.75
CA VAL A 57 6.80 -8.59 -18.44
C VAL A 57 7.55 -9.62 -17.61
N GLN A 58 8.79 -9.28 -17.23
CA GLN A 58 9.52 -9.96 -16.16
C GLN A 58 9.35 -9.15 -14.88
N ILE A 59 8.87 -9.76 -13.80
CA ILE A 59 8.70 -9.11 -12.51
C ILE A 59 9.46 -9.82 -11.40
N ASP A 60 10.31 -9.06 -10.70
CA ASP A 60 11.08 -9.54 -9.56
C ASP A 60 10.54 -8.91 -8.27
N LEU A 61 10.13 -9.75 -7.31
CA LEU A 61 9.56 -9.32 -6.04
C LEU A 61 10.64 -9.30 -4.95
N THR A 62 10.96 -8.11 -4.44
CA THR A 62 12.06 -7.94 -3.47
C THR A 62 11.86 -6.71 -2.58
N ASP A 63 12.06 -6.91 -1.27
CA ASP A 63 12.02 -5.83 -0.27
C ASP A 63 13.37 -5.11 -0.11
N ARG A 64 14.37 -5.48 -0.93
CA ARG A 64 15.67 -4.83 -1.01
C ARG A 64 15.62 -3.61 -1.95
N ASN A 65 16.47 -2.64 -1.67
CA ASN A 65 16.73 -1.57 -2.63
C ASN A 65 17.58 -2.13 -3.77
N VAL A 66 16.93 -2.52 -4.87
CA VAL A 66 17.62 -2.86 -6.13
C VAL A 66 18.24 -1.64 -6.80
N ASN A 67 19.37 -1.86 -7.49
CA ASN A 67 19.98 -0.84 -8.33
C ASN A 67 19.41 -0.97 -9.74
N LEU A 68 18.52 -0.05 -10.13
CA LEU A 68 17.83 -0.14 -11.42
C LEU A 68 18.77 -0.18 -12.62
N GLN A 69 19.94 0.45 -12.53
CA GLN A 69 20.90 0.50 -13.63
C GLN A 69 21.70 -0.80 -13.71
N GLU A 70 22.34 -1.20 -12.61
CA GLU A 70 23.18 -2.42 -12.56
C GLU A 70 22.38 -3.70 -12.79
N ASP A 71 21.16 -3.78 -12.22
CA ASP A 71 20.31 -4.96 -12.32
C ASP A 71 19.45 -4.98 -13.61
N GLY A 72 19.55 -3.93 -14.43
CA GLY A 72 18.88 -3.82 -15.73
C GLY A 72 17.34 -3.68 -15.64
N TYR A 73 16.81 -3.12 -14.54
CA TYR A 73 15.37 -2.85 -14.43
C TYR A 73 14.96 -1.67 -15.31
N ASP A 74 13.78 -1.77 -15.92
CA ASP A 74 13.15 -0.66 -16.63
C ASP A 74 12.40 0.25 -15.66
N VAL A 75 11.78 -0.32 -14.63
CA VAL A 75 11.06 0.41 -13.59
C VAL A 75 11.01 -0.39 -12.28
N ALA A 76 11.01 0.33 -11.16
CA ALA A 76 10.78 -0.21 -9.83
C ALA A 76 9.52 0.44 -9.25
N ILE A 77 8.58 -0.39 -8.82
CA ILE A 77 7.50 0.05 -7.94
C ILE A 77 8.05 0.13 -6.53
N ARG A 78 7.79 1.22 -5.83
CA ARG A 78 8.24 1.46 -4.44
C ARG A 78 7.08 1.99 -3.61
N THR A 79 7.12 1.71 -2.31
CA THR A 79 6.18 2.22 -1.31
C THR A 79 6.96 2.98 -0.24
N GLY A 80 6.34 3.99 0.36
CA GLY A 80 6.95 4.83 1.39
C GLY A 80 7.45 6.18 0.87
N ALA A 81 8.18 6.90 1.72
CA ALA A 81 8.85 8.13 1.34
C ALA A 81 10.07 7.79 0.45
N LEU A 82 10.27 8.57 -0.61
CA LEU A 82 11.47 8.49 -1.42
C LEU A 82 12.58 9.36 -0.82
N THR A 83 13.77 8.80 -0.65
CA THR A 83 15.00 9.57 -0.45
C THR A 83 15.52 10.05 -1.80
N ASP A 84 16.03 11.28 -1.86
CA ASP A 84 16.56 11.90 -3.08
C ASP A 84 17.50 10.94 -3.82
N SER A 85 17.20 10.69 -5.10
CA SER A 85 18.01 9.84 -5.97
C SER A 85 18.03 10.44 -7.38
N LEU A 86 19.06 10.11 -8.16
CA LEU A 86 19.21 10.50 -9.58
C LEU A 86 18.15 9.89 -10.52
N LEU A 87 17.08 9.34 -9.97
CA LEU A 87 16.00 8.62 -10.64
C LEU A 87 14.79 9.51 -10.81
N ILE A 88 14.00 9.25 -11.86
CA ILE A 88 12.68 9.88 -12.01
C ILE A 88 11.69 9.09 -11.17
N ALA A 89 10.89 9.81 -10.38
CA ALA A 89 9.82 9.25 -9.56
C ALA A 89 8.45 9.77 -10.01
N LYS A 90 7.59 8.88 -10.53
CA LYS A 90 6.19 9.17 -10.82
C LYS A 90 5.32 8.65 -9.68
N ARG A 91 4.59 9.53 -9.00
CA ARG A 91 3.60 9.11 -7.99
C ARG A 91 2.44 8.40 -8.68
N LEU A 92 2.08 7.22 -8.20
CA LEU A 92 0.97 6.41 -8.73
C LEU A 92 -0.32 6.60 -7.91
N CYS A 93 -0.23 6.57 -6.59
CA CYS A 93 -1.32 6.90 -5.67
C CYS A 93 -0.79 7.23 -4.27
N ALA A 94 -1.67 7.73 -3.39
CA ALA A 94 -1.40 7.78 -1.96
C ALA A 94 -1.38 6.36 -1.35
N ASP A 95 -0.56 6.15 -0.32
CA ASP A 95 -0.52 4.89 0.42
C ASP A 95 -0.80 5.15 1.90
N ARG A 96 -2.09 5.34 2.22
CA ARG A 96 -2.51 5.61 3.60
C ARG A 96 -2.13 4.44 4.50
N GLN A 97 -1.40 4.74 5.57
CA GLN A 97 -1.10 3.79 6.63
C GLN A 97 -2.23 3.77 7.66
N VAL A 98 -2.46 2.61 8.28
CA VAL A 98 -3.41 2.38 9.37
C VAL A 98 -2.79 1.50 10.44
N VAL A 99 -3.24 1.62 11.69
CA VAL A 99 -2.99 0.63 12.74
C VAL A 99 -4.18 -0.31 12.83
N VAL A 100 -3.92 -1.62 12.79
CA VAL A 100 -4.96 -2.65 12.83
C VAL A 100 -4.62 -3.75 13.82
N ALA A 101 -5.65 -4.41 14.34
CA ALA A 101 -5.54 -5.63 15.14
C ALA A 101 -6.75 -6.53 14.89
N SER A 102 -6.65 -7.83 15.20
CA SER A 102 -7.83 -8.69 15.17
C SER A 102 -8.76 -8.39 16.36
N PRO A 103 -10.07 -8.64 16.22
CA PRO A 103 -11.02 -8.52 17.34
C PRO A 103 -10.58 -9.32 18.58
N ALA A 104 -10.05 -10.53 18.38
CA ALA A 104 -9.59 -11.41 19.47
C ALA A 104 -8.44 -10.80 20.27
N TYR A 105 -7.49 -10.12 19.61
CA TYR A 105 -6.41 -9.43 20.32
C TYR A 105 -6.95 -8.29 21.20
N LEU A 106 -7.85 -7.48 20.63
CA LEU A 106 -8.45 -6.33 21.31
C LEU A 106 -9.35 -6.73 22.49
N GLU A 107 -10.06 -7.85 22.38
CA GLU A 107 -10.84 -8.42 23.49
C GLU A 107 -9.93 -8.83 24.65
N ALA A 108 -8.79 -9.44 24.36
CA ALA A 108 -7.86 -9.91 25.39
C ALA A 108 -6.97 -8.81 26.00
N HIS A 109 -6.65 -7.75 25.25
CA HIS A 109 -5.65 -6.75 25.65
C HIS A 109 -6.19 -5.32 25.75
N GLY A 110 -7.46 -5.10 25.42
CA GLY A 110 -8.07 -3.77 25.32
C GLY A 110 -7.74 -3.07 24.01
N VAL A 111 -8.40 -1.93 23.79
CA VAL A 111 -8.22 -1.09 22.59
C VAL A 111 -7.39 0.15 22.95
N PRO A 112 -6.25 0.42 22.28
CA PRO A 112 -5.49 1.63 22.54
C PRO A 112 -6.30 2.86 22.14
N GLN A 113 -6.35 3.85 23.02
CA GLN A 113 -7.10 5.09 22.83
C GLN A 113 -6.20 6.24 22.36
N THR A 114 -4.92 6.18 22.72
CA THR A 114 -3.90 7.16 22.34
C THR A 114 -2.65 6.46 21.82
N PRO A 115 -1.82 7.13 21.00
CA PRO A 115 -0.53 6.58 20.57
C PRO A 115 0.33 6.08 21.74
N ALA A 116 0.31 6.77 22.89
CA ALA A 116 1.11 6.39 24.05
C ALA A 116 0.76 4.98 24.59
N ASP A 117 -0.48 4.54 24.40
CA ASP A 117 -0.93 3.20 24.84
C ASP A 117 -0.20 2.08 24.10
N LEU A 118 0.33 2.34 22.88
CA LEU A 118 1.09 1.37 22.10
C LEU A 118 2.34 0.85 22.82
N ALA A 119 2.88 1.60 23.79
CA ALA A 119 3.99 1.14 24.63
C ALA A 119 3.62 -0.08 25.50
N HIS A 120 2.32 -0.30 25.75
CA HIS A 120 1.79 -1.40 26.57
C HIS A 120 1.20 -2.55 25.75
N HIS A 121 1.27 -2.47 24.42
CA HIS A 121 0.75 -3.48 23.53
C HIS A 121 1.85 -4.19 22.75
N ASN A 122 1.59 -5.43 22.33
CA ASN A 122 2.47 -6.14 21.41
C ASN A 122 2.33 -5.56 19.99
N CYS A 123 3.32 -4.80 19.55
CA CYS A 123 3.38 -4.23 18.21
C CYS A 123 4.21 -5.12 17.28
N LEU A 124 3.66 -5.45 16.12
CA LEU A 124 4.28 -6.28 15.09
C LEU A 124 5.10 -5.39 14.16
N VAL A 125 6.43 -5.53 14.18
CA VAL A 125 7.33 -4.51 13.64
C VAL A 125 7.90 -4.89 12.29
N LEU A 126 7.68 -4.03 11.29
CA LEU A 126 8.29 -4.15 9.97
C LEU A 126 9.70 -3.56 9.97
N LYS A 127 10.69 -4.36 9.55
CA LYS A 127 12.11 -4.01 9.52
C LYS A 127 12.52 -3.43 10.88
N ASN A 128 13.11 -2.24 10.92
CA ASN A 128 13.53 -1.59 12.18
C ASN A 128 12.62 -0.42 12.56
N ASN A 129 11.35 -0.43 12.15
CA ASN A 129 10.41 0.65 12.41
C ASN A 129 9.85 0.58 13.86
N TRP A 130 10.72 0.80 14.84
CA TRP A 130 10.38 0.80 16.26
C TRP A 130 9.80 2.13 16.76
N GLN A 131 9.74 3.15 15.90
CA GLN A 131 9.18 4.45 16.23
C GLN A 131 7.97 4.70 15.33
N TRP A 132 6.78 4.70 15.90
CA TRP A 132 5.55 5.02 15.16
C TRP A 132 5.16 6.46 15.42
N SER A 133 4.94 7.21 14.35
CA SER A 133 4.64 8.64 14.40
C SER A 133 3.22 8.91 13.92
N PHE A 134 2.53 9.76 14.65
CA PHE A 134 1.15 10.14 14.45
C PHE A 134 1.01 11.65 14.54
N SER A 135 -0.05 12.19 13.97
CA SER A 135 -0.46 13.58 14.13
C SER A 135 -1.97 13.66 14.39
N ARG A 136 -2.38 14.70 15.10
CA ARG A 136 -3.80 15.03 15.31
C ARG A 136 -3.94 16.55 15.39
N GLY A 137 -4.35 17.18 14.28
CA GLY A 137 -4.28 18.63 14.16
C GLY A 137 -2.83 19.09 14.12
N ASP A 138 -2.47 20.07 14.96
CA ASP A 138 -1.11 20.62 15.06
C ASP A 138 -0.22 19.85 16.06
N GLU A 139 -0.74 18.78 16.68
CA GLU A 139 -0.02 17.96 17.64
C GLU A 139 0.59 16.72 16.98
N ASP A 140 1.91 16.58 17.08
CA ASP A 140 2.64 15.38 16.66
C ASP A 140 2.95 14.47 17.86
N PHE A 141 2.80 13.16 17.64
CA PHE A 141 3.06 12.11 18.61
C PHE A 141 4.07 11.14 18.02
N SER A 142 5.07 10.76 18.80
CA SER A 142 6.03 9.76 18.36
C SER A 142 6.28 8.78 19.49
N VAL A 143 6.03 7.51 19.23
CA VAL A 143 5.99 6.46 20.25
C VAL A 143 6.95 5.35 19.88
N LYS A 144 7.83 5.02 20.83
CA LYS A 144 8.69 3.85 20.72
C LYS A 144 7.85 2.61 21.05
N VAL A 145 7.55 1.82 20.02
CA VAL A 145 6.81 0.58 20.16
C VAL A 145 7.72 -0.57 20.55
N ASN A 146 7.13 -1.62 21.11
CA ASN A 146 7.81 -2.87 21.41
C ASN A 146 6.94 -4.05 21.00
N GLY A 147 7.55 -5.21 20.79
CA GLY A 147 6.81 -6.43 20.50
C GLY A 147 7.69 -7.62 20.19
N ARG A 148 7.05 -8.79 20.16
CA ARG A 148 7.70 -10.10 20.10
C ARG A 148 8.07 -10.54 18.68
N LEU A 149 7.44 -9.94 17.67
CA LEU A 149 7.67 -10.28 16.26
C LEU A 149 8.16 -9.07 15.48
N ARG A 150 9.33 -9.24 14.87
CA ARG A 150 9.88 -8.34 13.85
C ARG A 150 10.13 -9.13 12.58
N SER A 151 9.74 -8.57 11.44
CA SER A 151 9.95 -9.18 10.13
C SER A 151 10.32 -8.13 9.09
N ASN A 152 11.10 -8.49 8.08
CA ASN A 152 11.29 -7.65 6.89
C ASN A 152 10.17 -7.80 5.85
N ASN A 153 9.24 -8.74 6.08
CA ASN A 153 8.12 -9.06 5.20
C ASN A 153 6.79 -8.78 5.92
N GLY A 154 5.98 -7.89 5.34
CA GLY A 154 4.70 -7.45 5.92
C GLY A 154 3.62 -8.53 5.93
N GLU A 155 3.71 -9.53 5.07
CA GLU A 155 2.72 -10.62 5.02
C GLU A 155 2.80 -11.51 6.27
N ILE A 156 4.02 -11.77 6.75
CA ILE A 156 4.24 -12.52 8.00
C ILE A 156 3.61 -11.77 9.19
N LEU A 157 3.78 -10.45 9.23
CA LEU A 157 3.21 -9.61 10.29
C LEU A 157 1.69 -9.55 10.20
N LEU A 158 1.14 -9.52 8.99
CA LEU A 158 -0.30 -9.52 8.77
C LEU A 158 -0.95 -10.83 9.24
N HIS A 159 -0.36 -11.97 8.91
CA HIS A 159 -0.83 -13.26 9.44
C HIS A 159 -0.81 -13.27 10.97
N ALA A 160 0.27 -12.79 11.58
CA ALA A 160 0.34 -12.70 13.04
C ALA A 160 -0.73 -11.75 13.63
N ALA A 161 -1.05 -10.64 12.95
CA ALA A 161 -2.11 -9.73 13.36
C ALA A 161 -3.49 -10.40 13.30
N LEU A 162 -3.77 -11.14 12.23
CA LEU A 162 -5.01 -11.90 12.03
C LEU A 162 -5.19 -12.97 13.10
N ASP A 163 -4.11 -13.68 13.46
CA ASP A 163 -4.10 -14.70 14.52
C ASP A 163 -4.14 -14.09 15.95
N GLY A 164 -4.24 -12.76 16.05
CA GLY A 164 -4.40 -12.07 17.33
C GLY A 164 -3.13 -11.97 18.15
N HIS A 165 -1.96 -11.92 17.50
CA HIS A 165 -0.71 -11.73 18.20
C HIS A 165 -0.41 -10.27 18.52
N GLY A 166 -1.00 -9.27 17.86
CA GLY A 166 -0.65 -7.88 18.13
C GLY A 166 -1.26 -6.85 17.19
N LEU A 167 -0.79 -5.60 17.35
CA LEU A 167 -1.12 -4.50 16.46
C LEU A 167 -0.11 -4.40 15.31
N LEU A 168 -0.60 -4.04 14.14
CA LEU A 168 0.19 -3.85 12.94
C LEU A 168 -0.07 -2.46 12.35
N GLN A 169 0.99 -1.68 12.16
CA GLN A 169 0.97 -0.52 11.27
C GLN A 169 1.26 -0.98 9.83
N THR A 170 0.34 -0.76 8.90
CA THR A 170 0.48 -1.22 7.49
C THR A 170 -0.35 -0.38 6.52
N SER A 171 -0.15 -0.62 5.22
CA SER A 171 -0.94 -0.03 4.13
C SER A 171 -2.41 -0.43 4.20
N GLU A 172 -3.31 0.55 4.15
CA GLU A 172 -4.76 0.35 4.09
C GLU A 172 -5.16 -0.44 2.83
N LEU A 173 -4.46 -0.22 1.70
CA LEU A 173 -4.68 -0.97 0.47
C LEU A 173 -4.51 -2.48 0.68
N ARG A 174 -3.52 -2.88 1.49
CA ARG A 174 -3.26 -4.29 1.75
C ARG A 174 -4.34 -4.92 2.61
N VAL A 175 -4.80 -4.23 3.66
CA VAL A 175 -5.73 -4.82 4.65
C VAL A 175 -7.20 -4.53 4.37
N ARG A 176 -7.53 -3.87 3.24
CA ARG A 176 -8.90 -3.48 2.87
C ARG A 176 -9.89 -4.64 2.94
N GLU A 177 -9.53 -5.80 2.42
CA GLU A 177 -10.41 -6.98 2.42
C GLU A 177 -10.59 -7.56 3.83
N ASP A 178 -9.55 -7.55 4.66
CA ASP A 178 -9.60 -8.01 6.04
C ASP A 178 -10.43 -7.07 6.91
N LEU A 179 -10.34 -5.76 6.68
CA LEU A 179 -11.17 -4.74 7.30
C LEU A 179 -12.64 -4.89 6.89
N ALA A 180 -12.92 -5.04 5.58
CA ALA A 180 -14.29 -5.22 5.07
C ALA A 180 -14.94 -6.51 5.60
N ALA A 181 -14.15 -7.57 5.80
CA ALA A 181 -14.60 -8.83 6.37
C ALA A 181 -14.69 -8.83 7.91
N GLY A 182 -14.27 -7.76 8.58
CA GLY A 182 -14.22 -7.67 10.05
C GLY A 182 -13.18 -8.59 10.71
N ARG A 183 -12.24 -9.14 9.94
CA ARG A 183 -11.11 -9.94 10.47
C ARG A 183 -10.07 -9.06 11.17
N LEU A 184 -9.96 -7.81 10.71
CA LEU A 184 -9.16 -6.77 11.34
C LEU A 184 -10.05 -5.56 11.63
N VAL A 185 -9.68 -4.81 12.66
CA VAL A 185 -10.33 -3.57 13.07
C VAL A 185 -9.27 -2.49 13.14
N ARG A 186 -9.60 -1.28 12.70
CA ARG A 186 -8.74 -0.11 12.85
C ARG A 186 -8.74 0.35 14.30
N VAL A 187 -7.60 0.83 14.76
CA VAL A 187 -7.48 1.53 16.05
C VAL A 187 -6.77 2.84 15.84
N LEU A 188 -6.89 3.76 16.81
CA LEU A 188 -6.29 5.09 16.73
C LEU A 188 -6.76 5.88 15.48
N GLU A 189 -8.01 5.70 15.05
CA GLU A 189 -8.53 6.33 13.82
C GLU A 189 -8.57 7.86 13.86
N ASP A 190 -8.52 8.44 15.07
CA ASP A 190 -8.44 9.88 15.30
C ASP A 190 -7.03 10.44 15.11
N TYR A 191 -6.04 9.58 14.88
CA TYR A 191 -4.64 9.92 14.70
C TYR A 191 -4.19 9.58 13.30
N GLU A 192 -3.80 10.58 12.53
CA GLU A 192 -3.19 10.37 11.22
C GLU A 192 -1.80 9.79 11.43
N ILE A 193 -1.44 8.74 10.69
CA ILE A 193 -0.06 8.27 10.70
C ILE A 193 0.75 9.23 9.84
N ALA A 194 1.70 9.92 10.49
CA ALA A 194 2.60 10.87 9.86
C ALA A 194 3.55 10.14 8.91
N SER A 195 3.05 9.84 7.71
CA SER A 195 3.77 9.15 6.66
C SER A 195 3.54 9.88 5.35
N ASN A 196 4.63 10.35 4.73
CA ASN A 196 4.62 10.75 3.32
C ASN A 196 4.61 9.51 2.41
N SER A 197 3.89 8.46 2.81
CA SER A 197 3.87 7.19 2.09
C SER A 197 3.00 7.33 0.85
N ALA A 198 3.59 6.98 -0.28
CA ALA A 198 2.91 6.88 -1.55
C ALA A 198 3.45 5.67 -2.30
N VAL A 199 2.72 5.28 -3.33
CA VAL A 199 3.20 4.29 -4.30
C VAL A 199 3.86 5.05 -5.44
N TRP A 200 5.09 4.67 -5.77
CA TRP A 200 5.91 5.33 -6.77
C TRP A 200 6.33 4.35 -7.85
N ALA A 201 6.32 4.79 -9.10
CA ALA A 201 7.09 4.19 -10.17
C ALA A 201 8.41 4.96 -10.32
N VAL A 202 9.53 4.28 -10.12
CA VAL A 202 10.88 4.86 -10.15
C VAL A 202 11.67 4.25 -11.31
N TYR A 203 12.31 5.08 -12.14
CA TYR A 203 13.08 4.63 -13.30
C TYR A 203 14.27 5.56 -13.62
N PRO A 204 15.32 5.08 -14.31
CA PRO A 204 16.50 5.89 -14.62
C PRO A 204 16.16 7.09 -15.51
N SER A 205 16.70 8.27 -15.17
CA SER A 205 16.54 9.53 -15.93
C SER A 205 17.21 9.50 -17.30
N SER A 206 18.26 8.68 -17.47
CA SER A 206 19.01 8.52 -18.71
C SER A 206 18.28 7.75 -19.80
N LYS A 207 17.18 7.05 -19.47
CA LYS A 207 16.36 6.37 -20.47
C LYS A 207 15.37 7.38 -21.06
N HIS A 208 15.50 7.67 -22.36
CA HIS A 208 14.35 8.14 -23.14
C HIS A 208 13.21 7.15 -22.86
N VAL A 209 12.07 7.64 -22.36
CA VAL A 209 10.97 6.76 -21.94
C VAL A 209 10.47 6.01 -23.17
N LEU A 210 10.93 4.76 -23.31
CA LEU A 210 10.57 3.91 -24.43
C LEU A 210 9.04 3.74 -24.46
N PRO A 211 8.40 3.60 -25.64
CA PRO A 211 6.95 3.46 -25.74
C PRO A 211 6.35 2.40 -24.80
N LYS A 212 7.06 1.26 -24.61
CA LYS A 212 6.69 0.19 -23.65
C LYS A 212 6.63 0.66 -22.20
N LEU A 213 7.60 1.48 -21.77
CA LEU A 213 7.66 1.97 -20.40
C LEU A 213 6.60 3.04 -20.18
N ARG A 214 6.40 3.95 -21.14
CA ARG A 214 5.33 4.94 -21.08
C ARG A 214 3.95 4.27 -20.96
N ALA A 215 3.68 3.28 -21.82
CA ALA A 215 2.45 2.50 -21.76
C ALA A 215 2.20 1.88 -20.37
N LEU A 216 3.23 1.28 -19.77
CA LEU A 216 3.12 0.73 -18.41
C LEU A 216 2.85 1.82 -17.37
N LEU A 217 3.59 2.94 -17.42
CA LEU A 217 3.44 4.04 -16.46
C LEU A 217 2.07 4.71 -16.52
N ASP A 218 1.48 4.81 -17.71
CA ASP A 218 0.15 5.40 -17.90
C ASP A 218 -0.94 4.43 -17.50
N PHE A 219 -0.78 3.14 -17.84
CA PHE A 219 -1.67 2.09 -17.39
C PHE A 219 -1.72 1.99 -15.86
N LEU A 220 -0.56 1.94 -15.20
CA LEU A 220 -0.48 1.89 -13.73
C LEU A 220 -1.09 3.13 -13.10
N ALA A 221 -0.85 4.32 -13.65
CA ALA A 221 -1.48 5.54 -13.15
C ALA A 221 -3.02 5.49 -13.27
N GLY A 222 -3.55 4.96 -14.37
CA GLY A 222 -5.00 4.72 -14.52
C GLY A 222 -5.53 3.71 -13.49
N TRP A 223 -4.89 2.56 -13.39
CA TRP A 223 -5.23 1.49 -12.46
C TRP A 223 -5.29 1.98 -11.01
N PHE A 224 -4.25 2.68 -10.56
CA PHE A 224 -4.16 3.14 -9.18
C PHE A 224 -5.13 4.28 -8.85
N ARG A 225 -5.53 5.11 -9.83
CA ARG A 225 -6.64 6.07 -9.63
C ARG A 225 -7.97 5.36 -9.37
N GLU A 226 -8.25 4.26 -10.06
CA GLU A 226 -9.47 3.47 -9.83
C GLU A 226 -9.44 2.79 -8.46
N VAL A 227 -8.29 2.25 -8.07
CA VAL A 227 -8.09 1.66 -6.73
C VAL A 227 -8.29 2.70 -5.62
N GLU A 228 -7.73 3.90 -5.79
CA GLU A 228 -7.88 4.98 -4.81
C GLU A 228 -9.33 5.48 -4.73
N ALA A 229 -10.05 5.55 -5.85
CA ALA A 229 -11.47 5.92 -5.88
C ALA A 229 -12.39 4.95 -5.11
N GLN A 230 -11.95 3.70 -4.93
CA GLN A 230 -12.68 2.67 -4.19
C GLN A 230 -12.38 2.67 -2.69
N LEU A 231 -11.36 3.43 -2.24
CA LEU A 231 -11.08 3.56 -0.81
C LEU A 231 -12.13 4.46 -0.13
N PRO A 232 -12.55 4.12 1.10
CA PRO A 232 -13.35 5.04 1.90
C PRO A 232 -12.58 6.35 2.05
N ARG A 233 -13.13 7.46 1.55
CA ARG A 233 -12.55 8.78 1.81
C ARG A 233 -12.52 8.97 3.32
N ALA A 234 -11.37 9.37 3.86
CA ALA A 234 -11.31 9.88 5.22
C ALA A 234 -12.37 10.97 5.33
N ALA A 235 -13.31 10.84 6.28
CA ALA A 235 -14.30 11.87 6.50
C ALA A 235 -13.53 13.18 6.77
N ASN A 236 -13.73 14.21 5.93
CA ASN A 236 -13.20 15.54 6.18
C ASN A 236 -13.69 15.98 7.56
N ARG A 237 -12.83 15.89 8.57
CA ARG A 237 -13.10 16.37 9.92
C ARG A 237 -12.54 17.78 10.03
N THR A 238 -13.15 18.72 9.32
CA THR A 238 -13.06 20.14 9.68
C THR A 238 -13.79 20.33 11.02
N GLY A 239 -13.09 20.99 11.96
CA GLY A 239 -13.39 21.07 13.39
C GLY A 239 -14.85 21.23 13.81
N ASN A 240 -15.21 20.57 14.91
CA ASN A 240 -15.57 21.26 16.15
C ASN A 240 -15.58 20.25 17.30
N GLY A 241 -15.05 20.64 18.45
CA GLY A 241 -14.95 19.80 19.63
C GLY A 241 -16.31 19.29 20.08
N ARG A 242 -16.47 17.96 20.08
CA ARG A 242 -17.34 17.23 20.99
C ARG A 242 -16.72 15.86 21.19
N LYS A 243 -16.31 15.58 22.43
CA LYS A 243 -15.97 14.23 22.89
C LYS A 243 -17.14 13.32 22.51
N SER A 244 -16.93 12.45 21.54
CA SER A 244 -17.78 11.31 21.29
C SER A 244 -17.11 10.14 21.98
N GLU A 245 -17.66 9.70 23.11
CA GLU A 245 -17.47 8.34 23.61
C GLU A 245 -18.05 7.38 22.57
N ALA A 246 -17.36 7.19 21.45
CA ALA A 246 -17.69 6.16 20.49
C ALA A 246 -17.11 4.86 21.06
N SER A 247 -17.93 4.13 21.82
CA SER A 247 -17.63 2.75 22.17
C SER A 247 -17.35 1.99 20.87
N ILE A 248 -16.11 1.56 20.66
CA ILE A 248 -15.73 0.66 19.55
C ILE A 248 -16.48 -0.65 19.81
N GLN A 249 -17.66 -0.79 19.20
CA GLN A 249 -18.40 -2.03 19.22
C GLN A 249 -17.66 -3.02 18.32
N LEU A 250 -16.87 -3.90 18.95
CA LEU A 250 -16.23 -5.02 18.29
C LEU A 250 -17.28 -5.79 17.48
N PRO A 251 -17.01 -6.10 16.20
CA PRO A 251 -17.94 -6.89 15.40
C PRO A 251 -18.12 -8.26 16.07
N LYS A 252 -19.37 -8.65 16.34
CA LYS A 252 -19.69 -9.96 16.90
C LYS A 252 -19.26 -11.04 15.90
N PRO A 253 -18.59 -12.13 16.34
CA PRO A 253 -18.17 -13.18 15.42
C PRO A 253 -19.39 -13.81 14.72
N SER A 254 -19.30 -13.93 13.39
CA SER A 254 -20.32 -14.60 12.58
C SER A 254 -20.29 -16.10 12.86
N THR A 255 -21.37 -16.65 13.41
CA THR A 255 -21.53 -18.08 13.76
C THR A 255 -21.77 -18.97 12.54
N ARG A 256 -20.97 -18.82 11.47
CA ARG A 256 -21.02 -19.71 10.31
C ARG A 256 -19.60 -20.09 9.87
N GLN A 257 -19.09 -21.17 10.45
CA GLN A 257 -18.45 -22.31 9.76
C GLN A 257 -17.65 -23.16 10.78
N LEU A 258 -18.36 -24.00 11.53
CA LEU A 258 -17.83 -25.25 12.07
C LEU A 258 -18.75 -26.37 11.60
N GLN A 259 -18.63 -26.75 10.34
CA GLN A 259 -19.00 -28.07 9.87
C GLN A 259 -17.86 -28.57 8.99
N GLN A 260 -16.97 -29.34 9.62
CA GLN A 260 -16.07 -30.24 8.93
C GLN A 260 -16.90 -31.37 8.31
N PRO A 261 -16.51 -31.88 7.13
CA PRO A 261 -16.69 -33.29 6.83
C PRO A 261 -15.35 -34.01 7.03
N ASN A 262 -15.33 -34.88 8.03
CA ASN A 262 -14.40 -36.00 8.09
C ASN A 262 -14.70 -36.92 6.90
N ALA A 263 -13.69 -37.20 6.07
CA ALA A 263 -13.71 -38.37 5.20
C ALA A 263 -12.27 -38.88 5.00
N MET A 264 -12.02 -40.02 5.64
CA MET A 264 -10.91 -40.94 5.42
C MET A 264 -10.58 -41.14 3.94
N LEU A 265 -9.29 -41.22 3.64
CA LEU A 265 -8.78 -42.03 2.53
C LEU A 265 -8.02 -43.24 3.12
N PRO A 266 -8.02 -44.38 2.40
CA PRO A 266 -7.63 -45.69 2.90
C PRO A 266 -6.14 -45.84 3.21
#